data_AF-A0AAW2CKB1-F1
#
_entry.id   AF-A0AAW2CKB1-F1
#
_cell.length_a   1.000
_cell.length_b   1.000
_cell.length_c   1.000
_cell.angle_alpha   90.00
_cell.angle_beta   90.00
_cell.angle_gamma   90.00
#
_symmetry.space_group_name_H-M   'P 1'
#
loop_
_entity.id
_entity.type
_entity.pdbx_description
1 polymer ?
#
loop_
_entity_poly.entity_id
_entity_poly.type
_entity_poly.pdbx_seq_one_letter_code
_entity_poly.pdbx_strand_id
1 'polypeptide(L)'
;MEVFPDGWHFLPRHPEKNIKYYRKILIEEESARIENIMNKGDPSIVLYHKFIITGFISSKDWGQHPSLLKTLKGLKSITGSNLHYSYHDYMDAFEKVLFYQNKNFDHSWFLMFDKKFSNPIPTWFLKWWEMFGSVPQIFPNPLQDTLGISAQGIDSLPMVSSSQSFYT
;
A
#
# COMPACT_ATOMS: atom_id res chain seq x y z
N MET A 1 -5.14 -27.15 7.15
CA MET A 1 -4.18 -26.40 6.31
C MET A 1 -5.02 -25.65 5.29
N GLU A 2 -5.26 -24.36 5.51
CA GLU A 2 -5.99 -23.55 4.51
C GLU A 2 -5.04 -23.25 3.37
N VAL A 3 -5.28 -23.87 2.21
CA VAL A 3 -4.52 -23.61 0.99
C VAL A 3 -5.18 -22.43 0.30
N PHE A 4 -4.50 -21.30 0.29
CA PHE A 4 -4.94 -20.13 -0.47
C PHE A 4 -4.93 -20.42 -1.97
N PRO A 5 -5.87 -19.86 -2.75
CA PRO A 5 -5.76 -19.88 -4.20
C PRO A 5 -4.43 -19.28 -4.67
N ASP A 6 -3.91 -19.75 -5.81
CA ASP A 6 -2.64 -19.25 -6.35
C ASP A 6 -2.68 -17.72 -6.53
N GLY A 7 -1.67 -17.02 -6.02
CA GLY A 7 -1.59 -15.56 -5.97
C GLY A 7 -2.43 -14.87 -4.88
N TRP A 8 -3.04 -15.61 -3.96
CA TRP A 8 -3.69 -15.05 -2.77
C TRP A 8 -2.79 -15.19 -1.56
N HIS A 9 -2.51 -14.06 -0.92
CA HIS A 9 -1.57 -13.97 0.20
C HIS A 9 -2.21 -13.37 1.45
N PHE A 10 -3.53 -13.19 1.42
CA PHE A 10 -4.38 -12.91 2.56
C PHE A 10 -5.77 -13.50 2.30
N LEU A 11 -6.57 -13.71 3.35
CA LEU A 11 -7.98 -14.07 3.20
C LEU A 11 -8.77 -12.78 2.91
N PRO A 12 -9.21 -12.51 1.67
CA PRO A 12 -10.06 -11.37 1.43
C PRO A 12 -11.43 -11.62 2.06
N ARG A 13 -12.01 -10.58 2.65
CA ARG A 13 -13.38 -10.64 3.19
C ARG A 13 -14.43 -10.93 2.11
N HIS A 14 -14.09 -10.68 0.84
CA HIS A 14 -14.93 -10.94 -0.32
C HIS A 14 -14.06 -11.45 -1.48
N PRO A 15 -14.46 -12.51 -2.21
CA PRO A 15 -13.60 -13.13 -3.22
C PRO A 15 -13.12 -12.20 -4.35
N GLU A 16 -13.90 -11.17 -4.65
CA GLU A 16 -13.60 -10.19 -5.69
C GLU A 16 -12.64 -9.09 -5.23
N LYS A 17 -12.41 -8.95 -3.91
CA LYS A 17 -11.53 -7.95 -3.30
C LYS A 17 -10.11 -8.50 -3.10
N ASN A 18 -9.53 -8.98 -4.19
CA ASN A 18 -8.16 -9.49 -4.22
C ASN A 18 -7.13 -8.35 -4.46
N ILE A 19 -5.84 -8.70 -4.56
CA ILE A 19 -4.76 -7.72 -4.80
C ILE A 19 -5.00 -6.90 -6.08
N LYS A 20 -5.53 -7.52 -7.15
CA LYS A 20 -5.79 -6.83 -8.42
C LYS A 20 -6.88 -5.76 -8.25
N TYR A 21 -7.90 -6.03 -7.45
CA TYR A 21 -8.93 -5.05 -7.09
C TYR A 21 -8.33 -3.85 -6.35
N TYR A 22 -7.56 -4.09 -5.29
CA TYR A 22 -6.94 -3.00 -4.51
C TYR A 22 -5.91 -2.21 -5.32
N ARG A 23 -5.06 -2.89 -6.10
CA ARG A 23 -4.12 -2.24 -7.03
C ARG A 23 -4.87 -1.33 -8.01
N LYS A 24 -6.01 -1.78 -8.53
CA LYS A 24 -6.79 -1.02 -9.50
C LYS A 24 -7.41 0.23 -8.90
N ILE A 25 -7.89 0.17 -7.65
CA ILE A 25 -8.40 1.35 -6.92
C ILE A 25 -7.32 2.43 -6.85
N LEU A 26 -6.11 2.08 -6.42
CA LEU A 26 -5.02 3.06 -6.25
C LEU A 26 -4.59 3.72 -7.56
N ILE A 27 -4.61 2.96 -8.67
CA ILE A 27 -4.28 3.47 -10.01
C ILE A 27 -5.40 4.37 -10.52
N GLU A 28 -6.67 3.98 -10.36
CA GLU A 28 -7.82 4.73 -10.87
C GLU A 28 -8.02 6.06 -10.12
N GLU A 29 -7.71 6.08 -8.83
CA GLU A 29 -7.76 7.28 -7.98
C GLU A 29 -6.43 8.06 -7.98
N GLU A 30 -5.51 7.74 -8.88
CA GLU A 30 -4.20 8.39 -9.04
C GLU A 30 -3.45 8.61 -7.71
N SER A 31 -3.64 7.69 -6.77
CA SER A 31 -3.12 7.80 -5.40
C SER A 31 -1.80 7.05 -5.22
N ALA A 32 -1.51 6.08 -6.09
CA ALA A 32 -0.19 5.48 -6.18
C ALA A 32 0.14 4.98 -7.59
N ARG A 33 1.43 4.98 -7.92
CA ARG A 33 2.00 4.25 -9.07
C ARG A 33 2.76 3.03 -8.57
N ILE A 34 2.59 1.90 -9.25
CA ILE A 34 3.31 0.66 -8.94
C ILE A 34 4.16 0.28 -10.13
N GLU A 35 5.48 0.35 -9.95
CA GLU A 35 6.47 0.06 -10.98
C GLU A 35 7.20 -1.25 -10.68
N ASN A 36 7.35 -2.09 -11.70
CA ASN A 36 8.10 -3.34 -11.56
C ASN A 36 9.58 -3.06 -11.78
N ILE A 37 10.43 -3.47 -10.84
CA ILE A 37 11.88 -3.42 -11.01
C ILE A 37 12.36 -4.80 -11.40
N MET A 38 12.74 -4.93 -12.66
CA MET A 38 13.15 -6.19 -13.27
C MET A 38 14.65 -6.41 -13.11
N ASN A 39 15.06 -7.68 -13.08
CA ASN A 39 16.46 -8.04 -13.14
C ASN A 39 17.05 -7.62 -14.51
N LYS A 40 18.21 -6.97 -14.50
CA LYS A 40 18.88 -6.49 -15.73
C LYS A 40 19.41 -7.64 -16.60
N GLY A 41 19.80 -8.77 -15.98
CA GLY A 41 20.28 -9.96 -16.68
C GLY A 41 19.17 -10.86 -17.18
N ASP A 42 18.01 -10.84 -16.51
CA ASP A 42 16.81 -11.57 -16.92
C ASP A 42 15.53 -10.75 -16.64
N PRO A 43 15.00 -10.03 -17.64
CA PRO A 43 13.80 -9.21 -17.49
C PRO A 43 12.51 -10.01 -17.21
N SER A 44 12.53 -11.34 -17.15
CA SER A 44 11.38 -12.12 -16.68
C SER A 44 11.26 -12.13 -15.15
N ILE A 45 12.34 -11.80 -14.44
CA ILE A 45 12.41 -11.81 -12.98
C ILE A 45 12.09 -10.42 -12.44
N VAL A 46 10.96 -10.29 -11.73
CA VAL A 46 10.65 -9.11 -10.92
C VAL A 46 11.45 -9.21 -9.62
N LEU A 47 12.38 -8.29 -9.39
CA LEU A 47 13.16 -8.24 -8.16
C LEU A 47 12.30 -7.67 -7.01
N TYR A 48 11.71 -6.52 -7.24
CA TYR A 48 10.84 -5.83 -6.28
C TYR A 48 9.90 -4.88 -7.00
N HIS A 49 8.87 -4.42 -6.31
CA HIS A 49 8.01 -3.35 -6.80
C HIS A 49 8.33 -2.04 -6.10
N LYS A 50 8.35 -0.92 -6.84
CA LYS A 50 8.24 0.41 -6.24
C LYS A 50 6.78 0.74 -6.04
N PHE A 51 6.43 1.15 -4.84
CA PHE A 51 5.13 1.70 -4.49
C PHE A 51 5.28 3.20 -4.27
N ILE A 52 4.96 3.98 -5.29
CA ILE A 52 5.14 5.44 -5.30
C ILE A 52 3.81 6.10 -4.97
N ILE A 53 3.69 6.65 -3.76
CA ILE A 53 2.51 7.36 -3.29
C ILE A 53 2.48 8.74 -3.93
N THR A 54 1.43 9.01 -4.70
CA THR A 54 1.24 10.27 -5.42
C THR A 54 0.27 11.21 -4.72
N GLY A 55 -0.64 10.68 -3.91
CA GLY A 55 -1.65 11.49 -3.21
C GLY A 55 -2.56 10.67 -2.33
N PHE A 56 -3.42 11.36 -1.57
CA PHE A 56 -4.49 10.77 -0.79
C PHE A 56 -5.80 11.49 -1.06
N ILE A 57 -6.88 10.73 -1.19
CA ILE A 57 -8.24 11.27 -1.16
C ILE A 57 -8.65 11.39 0.30
N SER A 58 -9.06 12.59 0.69
CA SER A 58 -9.61 12.81 2.03
C SER A 58 -11.02 12.25 2.13
N SER A 59 -11.45 11.89 3.35
CA SER A 59 -12.84 11.48 3.58
C SER A 59 -13.86 12.54 3.14
N LYS A 60 -13.48 13.82 3.12
CA LYS A 60 -14.35 14.94 2.69
C LYS A 60 -14.45 15.02 1.17
N ASP A 61 -13.40 14.62 0.46
CA ASP A 61 -13.32 14.67 -1.00
C ASP A 61 -13.80 13.37 -1.66
N TRP A 62 -14.16 12.35 -0.86
CA TRP A 62 -14.67 11.08 -1.38
C TRP A 62 -16.03 11.20 -2.08
N GLY A 63 -16.87 12.14 -1.62
CA GLY A 63 -18.24 12.36 -2.09
C GLY A 63 -19.16 12.78 -0.94
N GLN A 64 -20.45 12.44 -1.03
CA GLN A 64 -21.44 12.79 0.00
C GLN A 64 -21.20 12.07 1.34
N HIS A 65 -20.72 10.82 1.30
CA HIS A 65 -20.41 10.00 2.49
C HIS A 65 -19.31 8.95 2.17
N PRO A 66 -18.45 8.55 3.13
CA PRO A 66 -17.40 7.53 2.91
C PRO A 66 -17.87 6.17 2.39
N SER A 67 -19.12 5.80 2.70
CA SER A 67 -19.76 4.57 2.21
C SER A 67 -20.27 4.67 0.78
N LEU A 68 -20.19 5.85 0.14
CA LEU A 68 -20.56 6.02 -1.25
C LEU A 68 -19.70 5.10 -2.12
N LEU A 69 -20.38 4.29 -2.92
CA LEU A 69 -19.75 3.33 -3.81
C LEU A 69 -19.40 3.99 -5.15
N LYS A 70 -18.11 3.96 -5.49
CA LYS A 70 -17.63 4.27 -6.83
C LYS A 70 -17.55 3.00 -7.66
N THR A 71 -17.72 3.11 -8.96
CA THR A 71 -17.59 2.00 -9.90
C THR A 71 -16.14 1.87 -10.34
N LEU A 72 -15.55 0.69 -10.18
CA LEU A 72 -14.19 0.38 -10.61
C LEU A 72 -14.17 0.10 -12.11
N LYS A 73 -13.49 0.94 -12.88
CA LYS A 73 -13.49 0.85 -14.35
C LYS A 73 -12.51 -0.20 -14.84
N GLY A 74 -12.89 -0.95 -15.88
CA GLY A 74 -11.98 -1.90 -16.54
C GLY A 74 -11.61 -3.14 -15.71
N LEU A 75 -12.27 -3.36 -14.57
CA LEU A 75 -12.23 -4.62 -13.85
C LEU A 75 -13.67 -5.13 -13.67
N LYS A 76 -13.90 -6.38 -14.06
CA LYS A 76 -15.20 -7.05 -13.95
C LYS A 76 -15.11 -8.18 -12.94
N SER A 77 -16.25 -8.49 -12.32
CA SER A 77 -16.41 -9.71 -11.53
C SER A 77 -16.32 -10.96 -12.42
N ILE A 78 -16.30 -12.13 -11.76
CA ILE A 78 -16.39 -13.42 -12.44
C ILE A 78 -17.71 -13.55 -13.24
N THR A 79 -18.78 -12.88 -12.79
CA THR A 79 -20.09 -12.85 -13.46
C THR A 79 -20.21 -11.76 -14.51
N GLY A 80 -19.16 -10.97 -14.76
CA GLY A 80 -19.17 -9.87 -15.74
C GLY A 80 -19.80 -8.56 -15.24
N SER A 81 -20.27 -8.52 -14.00
CA SER A 81 -20.78 -7.30 -13.36
C SER A 81 -19.66 -6.30 -13.06
N ASN A 82 -20.03 -5.03 -12.90
CA ASN A 82 -19.11 -4.01 -12.45
C ASN A 82 -18.74 -4.25 -10.99
N LEU A 83 -17.48 -3.99 -10.65
CA LEU A 83 -17.04 -3.97 -9.26
C LEU A 83 -17.20 -2.56 -8.69
N HIS A 84 -17.45 -2.49 -7.39
CA HIS A 84 -17.64 -1.25 -6.66
C HIS A 84 -16.68 -1.16 -5.48
N TYR A 85 -16.36 0.05 -5.05
CA TYR A 85 -15.48 0.30 -3.91
C TYR A 85 -15.92 1.53 -3.12
N SER A 86 -15.74 1.45 -1.80
CA SER A 86 -16.00 2.53 -0.83
C SER A 86 -14.70 3.21 -0.40
N TYR A 87 -14.80 4.25 0.43
CA TYR A 87 -13.61 4.88 1.03
C TYR A 87 -12.82 3.91 1.91
N HIS A 88 -13.51 2.97 2.58
CA HIS A 88 -12.84 1.95 3.37
C HIS A 88 -12.04 0.99 2.50
N ASP A 89 -12.55 0.62 1.33
CA ASP A 89 -11.81 -0.20 0.37
C ASP A 89 -10.59 0.55 -0.19
N TYR A 90 -10.70 1.87 -0.36
CA TYR A 90 -9.60 2.74 -0.74
C TYR A 90 -8.51 2.80 0.34
N MET A 91 -8.89 2.94 1.61
CA MET A 91 -7.95 2.89 2.73
C MET A 91 -7.24 1.53 2.80
N ASP A 92 -8.01 0.44 2.75
CA ASP A 92 -7.49 -0.92 2.76
C ASP A 92 -6.53 -1.16 1.57
N ALA A 93 -6.75 -0.51 0.42
CA ALA A 93 -5.94 -0.71 -0.77
C ALA A 93 -4.45 -0.41 -0.56
N PHE A 94 -4.10 0.59 0.27
CA PHE A 94 -2.72 0.94 0.57
C PHE A 94 -1.96 -0.19 1.29
N GLU A 95 -2.66 -0.95 2.14
CA GLU A 95 -2.07 -2.08 2.84
C GLU A 95 -2.17 -3.37 2.02
N LYS A 96 -3.37 -3.71 1.52
CA LYS A 96 -3.65 -5.01 0.91
C LYS A 96 -2.87 -5.25 -0.39
N VAL A 97 -2.47 -4.20 -1.09
CA VAL A 97 -1.63 -4.37 -2.29
C VAL A 97 -0.22 -4.85 -1.94
N LEU A 98 0.29 -4.46 -0.76
CA LEU A 98 1.63 -4.81 -0.28
C LEU A 98 1.72 -6.27 0.16
N PHE A 99 0.59 -6.94 0.36
CA PHE A 99 0.54 -8.37 0.65
C PHE A 99 0.86 -9.25 -0.55
N TYR A 100 1.08 -8.69 -1.73
CA TYR A 100 1.59 -9.46 -2.86
C TYR A 100 2.90 -10.19 -2.50
N GLN A 101 2.94 -11.48 -2.83
CA GLN A 101 4.12 -12.32 -2.73
C GLN A 101 4.40 -12.95 -4.10
N ASN A 102 5.67 -13.24 -4.35
CA ASN A 102 6.06 -14.07 -5.47
C ASN A 102 6.04 -15.55 -5.05
N LYS A 103 6.31 -16.45 -6.00
CA LYS A 103 6.29 -17.89 -5.75
C LYS A 103 7.31 -18.37 -4.71
N ASN A 104 8.33 -17.56 -4.44
CA ASN A 104 9.41 -17.87 -3.50
C ASN A 104 9.19 -17.23 -2.12
N PHE A 105 8.13 -16.44 -1.93
CA PHE A 105 7.83 -15.70 -0.71
C PHE A 105 8.96 -14.76 -0.23
N ASP A 106 9.81 -14.31 -1.16
CA ASP A 106 10.91 -13.36 -0.89
C ASP A 106 10.64 -11.98 -1.52
N HIS A 107 9.38 -11.70 -1.86
CA HIS A 107 9.02 -10.47 -2.52
C HIS A 107 9.20 -9.26 -1.60
N SER A 108 9.80 -8.21 -2.15
CA SER A 108 10.05 -6.96 -1.44
C SER A 108 9.36 -5.78 -2.11
N TRP A 109 8.99 -4.79 -1.30
CA TRP A 109 8.41 -3.53 -1.74
C TRP A 109 9.30 -2.36 -1.37
N PHE A 110 9.49 -1.43 -2.30
CA PHE A 110 10.17 -0.17 -2.04
C PHE A 110 9.13 0.97 -2.01
N LEU A 111 8.79 1.42 -0.81
CA LEU A 111 7.79 2.46 -0.60
C LEU A 111 8.43 3.84 -0.67
N MET A 112 7.83 4.76 -1.41
CA MET A 112 8.30 6.13 -1.49
C MET A 112 7.17 7.10 -1.85
N PHE A 113 7.40 8.38 -1.63
CA PHE A 113 6.52 9.46 -2.08
C PHE A 113 6.99 10.00 -3.42
N ASP A 114 6.04 10.45 -4.25
CA ASP A 114 6.36 11.21 -5.44
C ASP A 114 7.11 12.49 -5.06
N LYS A 115 8.09 12.90 -5.88
CA LYS A 115 8.91 14.10 -5.60
C LYS A 115 8.08 15.39 -5.54
N LYS A 116 6.91 15.41 -6.19
CA LYS A 116 5.98 16.54 -6.20
C LYS A 116 4.85 16.38 -5.18
N PHE A 117 4.93 15.39 -4.29
CA PHE A 117 3.90 15.16 -3.29
C PHE A 117 3.74 16.37 -2.37
N SER A 118 2.53 16.90 -2.31
CA SER A 118 2.18 18.05 -1.46
C SER A 118 0.85 17.86 -0.72
N ASN A 119 0.20 16.70 -0.87
CA ASN A 119 -1.08 16.43 -0.23
C ASN A 119 -0.90 16.22 1.29
N PRO A 120 -1.89 16.60 2.11
CA PRO A 120 -1.88 16.23 3.52
C PRO A 120 -1.95 14.71 3.66
N ILE A 121 -1.14 14.14 4.56
CA ILE A 121 -1.20 12.71 4.86
C ILE A 121 -2.34 12.43 5.85
N PRO A 122 -3.27 11.51 5.54
CA PRO A 122 -4.33 11.14 6.46
C PRO A 122 -3.80 10.50 7.75
N THR A 123 -4.45 10.79 8.88
CA THR A 123 -4.09 10.22 10.18
C THR A 123 -4.12 8.69 10.20
N TRP A 124 -5.02 8.06 9.44
CA TRP A 124 -5.07 6.59 9.33
C TRP A 124 -3.81 6.03 8.67
N PHE A 125 -3.23 6.75 7.69
CA PHE A 125 -2.01 6.34 7.02
C PHE A 125 -0.80 6.55 7.93
N LEU A 126 -0.76 7.66 8.68
CA LEU A 126 0.30 7.89 9.68
C LEU A 126 0.32 6.79 10.75
N LYS A 127 -0.84 6.37 11.26
CA LYS A 127 -0.94 5.26 12.21
C LYS A 127 -0.46 3.94 11.61
N TRP A 128 -0.83 3.66 10.35
CA TRP A 128 -0.34 2.49 9.64
C TRP A 128 1.18 2.56 9.45
N TRP A 129 1.71 3.72 9.09
CA TRP A 129 3.14 3.96 8.90
C TRP A 129 3.94 3.81 10.19
N GLU A 130 3.40 4.22 11.33
CA GLU A 130 4.03 4.02 12.65
C GLU A 130 4.22 2.53 12.97
N MET A 131 3.29 1.66 12.52
CA MET A 131 3.35 0.22 12.78
C MET A 131 4.20 -0.54 11.75
N PHE A 132 4.17 -0.15 10.48
CA PHE A 132 4.72 -0.95 9.36
C PHE A 132 5.71 -0.20 8.47
N GLY A 133 5.75 1.12 8.60
CA GLY A 133 6.56 2.00 7.77
C GLY A 133 8.04 1.96 8.12
N SER A 134 8.83 2.65 7.29
CA SER A 134 10.25 2.88 7.58
C SER A 134 10.43 4.07 8.52
N VAL A 135 11.69 4.41 8.78
CA VAL A 135 12.06 5.53 9.63
C VAL A 135 11.42 6.84 9.11
N PRO A 136 10.90 7.70 9.99
CA PRO A 136 10.11 8.86 9.57
C PRO A 136 10.84 9.87 8.66
N GLN A 137 12.18 9.82 8.57
CA GLN A 137 12.98 10.66 7.67
C GLN A 137 12.73 10.37 6.17
N ILE A 138 11.97 9.33 5.81
CA ILE A 138 11.61 9.11 4.41
C ILE A 138 10.35 9.87 3.96
N PHE A 139 9.66 10.55 4.87
CA PHE A 139 8.58 11.47 4.52
C PHE A 139 9.13 12.70 3.77
N PRO A 140 8.35 13.33 2.88
CA PRO A 140 8.72 14.63 2.30
C PRO A 140 8.99 15.69 3.37
N ASN A 141 9.96 16.58 3.14
CA ASN A 141 10.41 17.59 4.12
C ASN A 141 9.27 18.32 4.87
N PRO A 142 8.18 18.79 4.21
CA PRO A 142 7.10 19.48 4.92
C PRO A 142 6.47 18.67 6.06
N LEU A 143 6.51 17.34 5.97
CA LEU A 143 5.97 16.42 6.97
C LEU A 143 7.00 16.06 8.06
N GLN A 144 8.29 16.03 7.72
CA GLN A 144 9.34 15.83 8.72
C GLN A 144 9.29 16.95 9.76
N ASP A 145 9.13 18.19 9.30
CA ASP A 145 9.03 19.37 10.15
C ASP A 145 7.78 19.32 11.04
N THR A 146 6.63 18.95 10.45
CA THR A 146 5.33 18.86 11.16
C THR A 146 5.34 17.78 12.26
N LEU A 147 6.05 16.68 12.04
CA LEU A 147 6.16 15.57 12.99
C LEU A 147 7.32 15.77 13.99
N GLY A 148 8.07 16.88 13.91
CA GLY A 148 9.20 17.16 14.79
C GLY A 148 10.40 16.24 14.59
N ILE A 149 10.52 15.62 13.41
CA ILE A 149 11.59 14.67 13.08
C ILE A 149 12.83 15.48 12.70
N SER A 150 13.65 15.84 13.68
CA SER A 150 14.99 16.38 13.42
C SER A 150 15.99 15.24 13.22
N ALA A 151 16.99 15.46 12.36
CA ALA A 151 18.08 14.51 12.11
C ALA A 151 18.99 14.22 13.33
N GLN A 152 18.71 14.78 14.52
CA GLN A 152 19.56 14.69 15.71
C GLN A 152 19.04 13.77 16.83
N GLY A 153 17.91 13.07 16.65
CA GLY A 153 17.28 12.26 17.70
C GLY A 153 17.65 10.77 17.76
N ILE A 154 18.84 10.37 17.31
CA ILE A 154 19.19 8.93 17.11
C ILE A 154 19.87 8.26 18.32
N ASP A 155 20.34 9.02 19.31
CA ASP A 155 21.09 8.45 20.44
C ASP A 155 20.20 7.92 21.60
N SER A 156 18.88 8.03 21.50
CA SER A 156 17.99 7.70 22.63
C SER A 156 16.76 6.84 22.31
N LEU A 157 16.67 6.23 21.13
CA LEU A 157 15.61 5.25 20.84
C LEU A 157 16.20 3.84 20.87
N PRO A 158 15.66 2.90 21.68
CA PRO A 158 16.10 1.53 21.62
C PRO A 158 15.72 1.00 20.23
N MET A 159 16.75 0.60 19.48
CA MET A 159 16.59 -0.19 18.27
C MET A 159 15.67 -1.36 18.58
N VAL A 160 14.43 -1.32 18.10
CA VAL A 160 13.56 -2.49 18.09
C VAL A 160 14.20 -3.47 17.11
N SER A 161 14.99 -4.37 17.67
CA SER A 161 15.47 -5.58 17.01
C SER A 161 14.25 -6.43 16.67
N SER A 162 13.77 -6.34 15.43
CA SER A 162 12.88 -7.33 14.83
C SER A 162 13.69 -8.58 14.44
N SER A 163 14.15 -9.30 15.46
CA SER A 163 14.51 -10.72 15.34
C SER A 163 13.68 -11.51 16.34
N GLN A 164 12.46 -11.85 15.94
CA GLN A 164 11.75 -12.99 16.51
C GLN A 164 11.37 -13.92 15.37
N SER A 165 12.25 -14.90 15.18
CA SER A 165 11.96 -16.14 14.47
C SER A 165 10.89 -16.88 15.27
N PHE A 166 9.71 -17.06 14.68
CA PHE A 166 8.73 -18.02 15.17
C PHE A 166 8.83 -19.28 14.31
N TYR A 167 9.60 -20.25 14.80
CA TYR A 167 9.41 -21.65 14.46
C TYR A 167 8.64 -22.29 15.62
N THR A 168 7.49 -22.88 15.31
CA THR A 168 6.89 -23.96 16.09
C THR A 168 6.90 -25.21 15.24
#